data_AF-A0A357FQT0-F1
#
_entry.id   AF-A0A357FQT0-F1
#
_cell.length_a   1.000
_cell.length_b   1.000
_cell.length_c   1.000
_cell.angle_alpha   90.00
_cell.angle_beta   90.00
_cell.angle_gamma   90.00
#
_symmetry.space_group_name_H-M   'P 1'
#
loop_
_entity.id
_entity.type
_entity.pdbx_description
1 polymer ?
#
loop_
_entity_poly.entity_id
_entity_poly.type
_entity_poly.pdbx_seq_one_letter_code
_entity_poly.pdbx_strand_id
1 'polypeptide(L)'
;MSILDVKKDVSYCVGSFGEGLDHPECVTWGSDGYAYAGGEGGQLYRINVAENEFEQFSQAPQFVGGMCQDGSGNLYFCSGNKVYKATAQGEVSEYSSGTTDAPLMGPNYPAFDKDGNLYVTDSGEWEKDNGRIFKISPGGLTKIWSEAVQTFPNGICLSSDGSFLYVAVSLNPPRIERIPIGPEGEA
;
A
#
# COMPACT_ATOMS: atom_id res chain seq x y z
N MET A 1 -7.61 -4.41 27.84
CA MET A 1 -7.03 -4.54 26.49
C MET A 1 -7.44 -5.92 26.00
N SER A 2 -8.48 -6.03 25.18
CA SER A 2 -8.92 -7.32 24.65
C SER A 2 -8.04 -7.67 23.46
N ILE A 3 -7.25 -8.72 23.60
CA ILE A 3 -6.68 -9.43 22.45
C ILE A 3 -7.85 -10.15 21.77
N LEU A 4 -7.93 -10.08 20.44
CA LEU A 4 -8.93 -10.78 19.64
C LEU A 4 -8.84 -12.30 19.89
N ASP A 5 -9.97 -12.94 20.15
CA ASP A 5 -10.10 -14.40 20.23
C ASP A 5 -10.22 -14.96 18.81
N VAL A 6 -9.17 -15.61 18.30
CA VAL A 6 -9.15 -16.17 16.94
C VAL A 6 -10.26 -17.17 16.64
N LYS A 7 -10.95 -17.71 17.65
CA LYS A 7 -12.08 -18.63 17.45
C LYS A 7 -13.43 -17.94 17.39
N LYS A 8 -13.52 -16.67 17.80
CA LYS A 8 -14.78 -15.92 17.90
C LYS A 8 -14.77 -14.63 17.10
N ASP A 9 -13.61 -13.98 17.01
CA ASP A 9 -13.42 -12.63 16.50
C ASP A 9 -12.76 -12.63 15.11
N VAL A 10 -12.45 -13.82 14.56
CA VAL A 10 -11.86 -13.99 13.23
C VAL A 10 -12.80 -14.85 12.37
N SER A 11 -13.15 -14.34 11.19
CA SER A 11 -13.88 -15.04 10.14
C SER A 11 -13.09 -15.02 8.84
N TYR A 12 -13.27 -16.05 8.02
CA TYR A 12 -12.72 -16.12 6.67
C TYR A 12 -13.76 -15.56 5.69
N CYS A 13 -13.34 -14.73 4.73
CA CYS A 13 -14.26 -14.10 3.78
C CYS A 13 -14.19 -14.73 2.38
N VAL A 14 -13.00 -15.00 1.83
CA VAL A 14 -12.88 -15.52 0.46
C VAL A 14 -11.78 -16.56 0.33
N GLY A 15 -12.06 -17.60 -0.45
CA GLY A 15 -11.16 -18.74 -0.69
C GLY A 15 -11.37 -19.94 0.24
N SER A 16 -10.68 -21.03 -0.07
CA SER A 16 -10.57 -22.27 0.70
C SER A 16 -9.10 -22.75 0.66
N PHE A 17 -8.77 -23.87 1.31
CA PHE A 17 -7.39 -24.36 1.29
C PHE A 17 -7.00 -24.83 -0.12
N GLY A 18 -6.17 -24.06 -0.83
CA GLY A 18 -5.78 -24.31 -2.22
C GLY A 18 -6.65 -23.62 -3.28
N GLU A 19 -7.62 -22.80 -2.87
CA GLU A 19 -8.49 -22.01 -3.75
C GLU A 19 -8.62 -20.59 -3.19
N GLY A 20 -8.67 -19.55 -4.02
CA GLY A 20 -8.85 -18.18 -3.55
C GLY A 20 -7.89 -17.21 -4.21
N LEU A 21 -7.44 -16.22 -3.44
CA LEU A 21 -6.51 -15.20 -3.90
C LEU A 21 -5.11 -15.81 -4.06
N ASP A 22 -4.46 -15.48 -5.17
CA ASP A 22 -3.10 -15.92 -5.46
C ASP A 22 -2.08 -15.09 -4.67
N HIS A 23 -1.66 -15.61 -3.51
CA HIS A 23 -0.66 -14.97 -2.63
C HIS A 23 -0.89 -13.46 -2.41
N PRO A 24 -2.01 -13.07 -1.77
CA PRO A 24 -2.28 -11.67 -1.52
C PRO A 24 -1.37 -11.11 -0.41
N GLU A 25 -0.63 -10.04 -0.71
CA GLU A 25 0.15 -9.30 0.30
C GLU A 25 -0.55 -8.06 0.85
N CYS A 26 -1.68 -7.67 0.26
CA CYS A 26 -2.40 -6.47 0.67
C CYS A 26 -3.91 -6.65 0.76
N VAL A 27 -4.53 -5.77 1.54
CA VAL A 27 -5.98 -5.56 1.55
C VAL A 27 -6.26 -4.08 1.74
N THR A 28 -7.26 -3.55 1.03
CA THR A 28 -7.79 -2.20 1.26
C THR A 28 -9.31 -2.22 1.23
N TRP A 29 -9.93 -1.36 2.04
CA TRP A 29 -11.38 -1.22 2.07
C TRP A 29 -11.82 -0.12 1.12
N GLY A 30 -12.77 -0.44 0.25
CA GLY A 30 -13.34 0.46 -0.73
C GLY A 30 -14.44 1.35 -0.16
N SER A 31 -14.55 2.55 -0.71
CA SER A 31 -15.66 3.48 -0.49
C SER A 31 -17.00 2.96 -1.04
N ASP A 32 -16.97 1.96 -1.92
CA ASP A 32 -18.12 1.28 -2.50
C ASP A 32 -18.58 0.05 -1.70
N GLY A 33 -17.94 -0.23 -0.56
CA GLY A 33 -18.30 -1.33 0.34
C GLY A 33 -17.68 -2.67 0.00
N TYR A 34 -16.81 -2.73 -1.02
CA TYR A 34 -16.01 -3.92 -1.34
C TYR A 34 -14.62 -3.83 -0.69
N ALA A 35 -14.00 -4.98 -0.44
CA ALA A 35 -12.57 -5.04 -0.18
C ALA A 35 -11.80 -5.28 -1.48
N TYR A 36 -10.53 -4.89 -1.52
CA TYR A 36 -9.65 -5.09 -2.66
C TYR A 36 -8.33 -5.68 -2.21
N ALA A 37 -7.74 -6.51 -3.06
CA ALA A 37 -6.45 -7.14 -2.82
C ALA A 37 -5.67 -7.28 -4.14
N GLY A 38 -4.35 -7.38 -4.02
CA GLY A 38 -3.45 -7.76 -5.09
C GLY A 38 -3.10 -9.25 -5.03
N GLY A 39 -2.54 -9.80 -6.11
CA GLY A 39 -1.97 -11.14 -6.13
C GLY A 39 -0.56 -11.20 -6.72
N GLU A 40 0.11 -12.34 -6.56
CA GLU A 40 1.49 -12.56 -7.02
C GLU A 40 1.62 -12.53 -8.55
N GLY A 41 0.63 -13.07 -9.25
CA GLY A 41 0.52 -12.97 -10.71
C GLY A 41 0.10 -11.58 -11.21
N GLY A 42 -0.06 -10.59 -10.35
CA GLY A 42 -0.48 -9.23 -10.68
C GLY A 42 -1.99 -9.04 -10.74
N GLN A 43 -2.77 -10.00 -10.26
CA GLN A 43 -4.22 -9.90 -10.24
C GLN A 43 -4.66 -8.73 -9.35
N LEU A 44 -5.69 -8.00 -9.79
CA LEU A 44 -6.41 -7.03 -8.96
C LEU A 44 -7.78 -7.61 -8.65
N TYR A 45 -8.01 -7.91 -7.37
CA TYR A 45 -9.21 -8.56 -6.90
C TYR A 45 -10.18 -7.55 -6.29
N ARG A 46 -11.47 -7.74 -6.56
CA ARG A 46 -12.59 -7.10 -5.86
C ARG A 46 -13.33 -8.16 -5.07
N ILE A 47 -13.56 -7.90 -3.79
CA ILE A 47 -14.03 -8.88 -2.81
C ILE A 47 -15.34 -8.39 -2.20
N ASN A 48 -16.41 -9.14 -2.43
CA ASN A 48 -17.68 -8.98 -1.76
C ASN A 48 -17.66 -9.75 -0.44
N VAL A 49 -17.30 -9.05 0.64
CA VAL A 49 -17.19 -9.67 1.98
C VAL A 49 -18.55 -10.17 2.50
N ALA A 50 -19.66 -9.55 2.11
CA ALA A 50 -20.99 -9.97 2.57
C ALA A 50 -21.43 -11.31 1.96
N GLU A 51 -21.10 -11.53 0.69
CA GLU A 51 -21.49 -12.74 -0.06
C GLU A 51 -20.39 -13.81 -0.09
N ASN A 52 -19.22 -13.53 0.48
CA ASN A 52 -18.03 -14.40 0.44
C ASN A 52 -17.57 -14.72 -0.99
N GLU A 53 -17.65 -13.73 -1.88
CA GLU A 53 -17.28 -13.86 -3.29
C GLU A 53 -16.16 -12.88 -3.64
N PHE A 54 -15.36 -13.24 -4.65
CA PHE A 54 -14.40 -12.31 -5.25
C PHE A 54 -14.31 -12.55 -6.75
N GLU A 55 -13.82 -11.53 -7.44
CA GLU A 55 -13.46 -11.61 -8.85
C GLU A 55 -12.11 -10.93 -9.08
N GLN A 56 -11.39 -11.39 -10.10
CA GLN A 56 -10.32 -10.58 -10.69
C GLN A 56 -10.95 -9.61 -11.68
N PHE A 57 -10.92 -8.32 -11.40
CA PHE A 57 -11.53 -7.29 -12.26
C PHE A 57 -10.49 -6.57 -13.14
N SER A 58 -9.20 -6.70 -12.81
CA SER A 58 -8.11 -6.09 -13.58
C SER A 58 -6.78 -6.85 -13.39
N GLN A 59 -5.74 -6.41 -14.08
CA GLN A 59 -4.42 -7.03 -14.15
C GLN A 59 -3.32 -5.97 -14.11
N ALA A 60 -2.49 -6.02 -13.09
CA ALA A 60 -1.26 -5.26 -12.96
C ALA A 60 -0.12 -5.88 -13.78
N PRO A 61 0.95 -5.12 -14.07
CA PRO A 61 2.08 -5.62 -14.85
C PRO A 61 2.93 -6.67 -14.14
N GLN A 62 2.99 -6.65 -12.80
CA GLN A 62 3.79 -7.55 -11.97
C GLN A 62 3.07 -7.82 -10.65
N PHE A 63 3.74 -8.57 -9.76
CA PHE A 63 3.40 -8.74 -8.35
C PHE A 63 2.86 -7.45 -7.71
N VAL A 64 1.72 -7.54 -7.05
CA VAL A 64 1.07 -6.40 -6.38
C VAL A 64 1.39 -6.42 -4.89
N GLY A 65 2.17 -5.43 -4.45
CA GLY A 65 2.43 -5.18 -3.04
C GLY A 65 1.24 -4.48 -2.38
N GLY A 66 1.52 -3.49 -1.55
CA GLY A 66 0.51 -2.67 -0.88
C GLY A 66 -0.39 -1.88 -1.82
N MET A 67 -1.61 -1.60 -1.34
CA MET A 67 -2.66 -0.91 -2.07
C MET A 67 -3.47 0.01 -1.15
N CYS A 68 -3.96 1.12 -1.70
CA CYS A 68 -4.96 1.98 -1.07
C CYS A 68 -5.93 2.55 -2.13
N GLN A 69 -7.06 3.12 -1.69
CA GLN A 69 -8.08 3.69 -2.57
C GLN A 69 -8.24 5.20 -2.33
N ASP A 70 -8.45 5.98 -3.40
CA ASP A 70 -8.90 7.37 -3.30
C ASP A 70 -10.42 7.48 -3.12
N GLY A 71 -10.91 8.69 -2.83
CA GLY A 71 -12.35 8.95 -2.66
C GLY A 71 -13.20 8.83 -3.94
N SER A 72 -12.58 8.60 -5.10
CA SER A 72 -13.26 8.36 -6.38
C SER A 72 -13.29 6.88 -6.75
N GLY A 73 -12.84 5.99 -5.87
CA GLY A 73 -12.81 4.55 -6.11
C GLY A 73 -11.60 4.06 -6.91
N ASN A 74 -10.60 4.91 -7.18
CA ASN A 74 -9.40 4.47 -7.87
C ASN A 74 -8.41 3.83 -6.88
N LEU A 75 -7.80 2.73 -7.30
CA LEU A 75 -6.78 2.04 -6.51
C LEU A 75 -5.38 2.53 -6.89
N TYR A 76 -4.54 2.71 -5.89
CA TYR A 76 -3.14 3.04 -6.02
C TYR A 76 -2.34 1.93 -5.35
N PHE A 77 -1.42 1.33 -6.11
CA PHE A 77 -0.73 0.13 -5.67
C PHE A 77 0.72 0.10 -6.15
N CYS A 78 1.56 -0.61 -5.40
CA CYS A 78 2.95 -0.85 -5.76
C CYS A 78 3.06 -2.13 -6.59
N SER A 79 3.76 -2.07 -7.72
CA SER A 79 4.01 -3.23 -8.58
C SER A 79 5.33 -3.07 -9.31
N GLY A 80 6.22 -4.06 -9.18
CA GLY A 80 7.62 -3.92 -9.61
C GLY A 80 8.26 -2.68 -8.96
N ASN A 81 8.91 -1.83 -9.77
CA ASN A 81 9.64 -0.66 -9.27
C ASN A 81 8.83 0.65 -9.41
N LYS A 82 7.49 0.56 -9.40
CA LYS A 82 6.61 1.70 -9.69
C LYS A 82 5.35 1.68 -8.84
N VAL A 83 4.70 2.85 -8.78
CA VAL A 83 3.32 3.00 -8.30
C VAL A 83 2.41 3.10 -9.51
N TYR A 84 1.34 2.32 -9.50
CA TYR A 84 0.30 2.31 -10.52
C TYR A 84 -1.02 2.81 -9.97
N LYS A 85 -1.86 3.31 -10.87
CA LYS A 85 -3.25 3.65 -10.62
C LYS A 85 -4.14 2.71 -11.45
N ALA A 86 -5.12 2.08 -10.82
CA ALA A 86 -6.24 1.42 -11.48
C ALA A 86 -7.52 2.25 -11.27
N THR A 87 -8.25 2.53 -12.34
CA THR A 87 -9.59 3.14 -12.22
C THR A 87 -10.60 2.13 -11.65
N ALA A 88 -11.76 2.60 -11.20
CA ALA A 88 -12.85 1.72 -10.78
C ALA A 88 -13.35 0.78 -11.90
N GLN A 89 -13.08 1.12 -13.17
CA GLN A 89 -13.37 0.29 -14.34
C GLN A 89 -12.23 -0.69 -14.68
N GLY A 90 -11.13 -0.66 -13.92
CA GLY A 90 -9.99 -1.58 -14.10
C GLY A 90 -8.92 -1.10 -15.08
N GLU A 91 -8.95 0.15 -15.54
CA GLU A 91 -7.88 0.67 -16.41
C GLU A 91 -6.63 0.98 -15.60
N VAL A 92 -5.52 0.33 -15.92
CA VAL A 92 -4.23 0.47 -15.23
C VAL A 92 -3.32 1.43 -15.97
N SER A 93 -2.72 2.39 -15.24
CA SER A 93 -1.72 3.32 -15.75
C SER A 93 -0.61 3.55 -14.72
N GLU A 94 0.60 3.85 -15.20
CA GLU A 94 1.68 4.28 -14.30
C GLU A 94 1.32 5.60 -13.63
N TYR A 95 1.49 5.68 -12.32
CA TYR A 95 1.25 6.89 -11.54
C TYR A 95 2.55 7.57 -11.11
N SER A 96 3.56 6.79 -10.72
CA SER A 96 4.89 7.32 -10.39
C SER A 96 5.97 6.25 -10.54
N SER A 97 7.16 6.70 -10.97
CA SER A 97 8.41 5.94 -11.00
C SER A 97 9.47 6.51 -10.04
N GLY A 98 9.07 7.40 -9.12
CA GLY A 98 9.98 8.11 -8.23
C GLY A 98 10.35 9.50 -8.77
N THR A 99 11.56 9.95 -8.47
CA THR A 99 12.14 11.19 -9.02
C THR A 99 13.20 10.86 -10.05
N THR A 100 13.62 11.85 -10.85
CA THR A 100 14.72 11.67 -11.82
C THR A 100 16.01 11.19 -11.17
N ASP A 101 16.38 11.76 -10.02
CA ASP A 101 17.64 11.47 -9.33
C ASP A 101 17.55 10.28 -8.35
N ALA A 102 16.32 9.95 -7.95
CA ALA A 102 16.01 8.83 -7.07
C ALA A 102 14.74 8.14 -7.57
N PRO A 103 14.88 7.19 -8.51
CA PRO A 103 13.77 6.34 -8.92
C PRO A 103 13.38 5.41 -7.77
N LEU A 104 12.13 4.95 -7.79
CA LEU A 104 11.66 3.90 -6.89
C LEU A 104 12.42 2.60 -7.16
N MET A 105 12.90 1.94 -6.10
CA MET A 105 13.67 0.70 -6.21
C MET A 105 12.84 -0.54 -5.92
N GLY A 106 12.07 -0.50 -4.84
CA GLY A 106 11.17 -1.54 -4.37
C GLY A 106 10.02 -0.91 -3.58
N PRO A 107 9.13 -0.14 -4.25
CA PRO A 107 7.96 0.43 -3.59
C PRO A 107 7.13 -0.70 -2.99
N ASN A 108 6.72 -0.56 -1.73
CA ASN A 108 6.06 -1.62 -1.00
C ASN A 108 4.62 -1.27 -0.65
N TYR A 109 4.35 -0.16 0.04
CA TYR A 109 3.01 0.17 0.50
C TYR A 109 2.67 1.66 0.35
N PRO A 110 1.53 2.01 -0.28
CA PRO A 110 1.04 3.37 -0.36
C PRO A 110 -0.06 3.69 0.67
N ALA A 111 -0.13 4.94 1.16
CA ALA A 111 -1.22 5.45 1.99
C ALA A 111 -1.51 6.94 1.71
N PHE A 112 -2.79 7.29 1.63
CA PHE A 112 -3.22 8.67 1.43
C PHE A 112 -3.32 9.46 2.74
N ASP A 113 -2.92 10.73 2.70
CA ASP A 113 -3.37 11.71 3.68
C ASP A 113 -4.72 12.35 3.28
N LYS A 114 -5.29 13.14 4.19
CA LYS A 114 -6.56 13.84 4.00
C LYS A 114 -6.57 14.87 2.86
N ASP A 115 -5.39 15.33 2.43
CA ASP A 115 -5.24 16.33 1.37
C ASP A 115 -4.98 15.67 0.00
N GLY A 116 -4.99 14.32 -0.04
CA GLY A 116 -4.80 13.53 -1.26
C GLY A 116 -3.35 13.30 -1.63
N ASN A 117 -2.39 13.57 -0.75
CA ASN A 117 -1.00 13.18 -0.98
C ASN A 117 -0.82 11.69 -0.68
N LEU A 118 -0.09 10.99 -1.54
CA LEU A 118 0.23 9.58 -1.39
C LEU A 118 1.62 9.42 -0.79
N TYR A 119 1.70 8.87 0.40
CA TYR A 119 2.95 8.43 1.03
C TYR A 119 3.24 7.00 0.60
N VAL A 120 4.48 6.72 0.21
CA VAL A 120 4.87 5.41 -0.32
C VAL A 120 6.16 4.97 0.36
N THR A 121 6.17 3.79 0.96
CA THR A 121 7.42 3.14 1.37
C THR A 121 8.14 2.62 0.15
N ASP A 122 9.42 2.93 0.02
CA ASP A 122 10.34 2.28 -0.88
C ASP A 122 11.29 1.44 -0.04
N SER A 123 11.11 0.11 -0.07
CA SER A 123 11.92 -0.82 0.74
C SER A 123 13.41 -0.73 0.39
N GLY A 124 13.73 -0.22 -0.79
CA GLY A 124 15.06 -0.26 -1.34
C GLY A 124 15.48 -1.69 -1.70
N GLU A 125 16.78 -1.90 -1.74
CA GLU A 125 17.38 -3.20 -1.99
C GLU A 125 17.55 -3.98 -0.69
N TRP A 126 17.33 -5.30 -0.75
CA TRP A 126 17.45 -6.20 0.40
C TRP A 126 18.82 -6.06 1.09
N GLU A 127 18.82 -5.80 2.41
CA GLU A 127 20.03 -5.63 3.23
C GLU A 127 21.00 -4.52 2.78
N LYS A 128 20.53 -3.53 2.01
CA LYS A 128 21.36 -2.38 1.58
C LYS A 128 21.17 -1.12 2.39
N ASP A 129 20.19 -1.08 3.29
CA ASP A 129 19.86 0.08 4.11
C ASP A 129 19.74 1.37 3.26
N ASN A 130 19.05 1.28 2.12
CA ASN A 130 18.81 2.38 1.20
C ASN A 130 17.31 2.68 0.97
N GLY A 131 16.46 2.17 1.87
CA GLY A 131 15.02 2.43 1.88
C GLY A 131 14.69 3.89 2.17
N ARG A 132 13.52 4.33 1.69
CA ARG A 132 13.08 5.73 1.74
C ARG A 132 11.56 5.80 1.82
N ILE A 133 11.05 6.98 2.12
CA ILE A 133 9.64 7.31 2.02
C ILE A 133 9.48 8.39 0.96
N PHE A 134 8.62 8.15 -0.03
CA PHE A 134 8.24 9.14 -1.03
C PHE A 134 6.89 9.76 -0.67
N LYS A 135 6.70 11.03 -1.07
CA LYS A 135 5.40 11.71 -1.06
C LYS A 135 5.08 12.13 -2.50
N ILE A 136 3.90 11.72 -2.97
CA ILE A 136 3.38 12.05 -4.29
C ILE A 136 2.19 12.99 -4.08
N SER A 137 2.30 14.20 -4.59
CA SER A 137 1.23 15.21 -4.49
C SER A 137 0.09 14.89 -5.46
N PRO A 138 -1.13 15.40 -5.22
CA PRO A 138 -2.18 15.40 -6.24
C PRO A 138 -1.63 15.92 -7.58
N GLY A 139 -1.85 15.17 -8.66
CA GLY A 139 -1.26 15.45 -9.97
C GLY A 139 0.06 14.72 -10.27
N GLY A 140 0.60 13.92 -9.34
CA GLY A 140 1.69 12.97 -9.61
C GLY A 140 3.11 13.49 -9.33
N LEU A 141 3.26 14.72 -8.83
CA LEU A 141 4.58 15.24 -8.47
C LEU A 141 5.15 14.46 -7.30
N THR A 142 6.23 13.73 -7.56
CA THR A 142 6.89 12.87 -6.58
C THR A 142 8.10 13.57 -5.97
N LYS A 143 8.29 13.43 -4.66
CA LYS A 143 9.50 13.84 -3.94
C LYS A 143 9.89 12.80 -2.91
N ILE A 144 11.18 12.74 -2.58
CA ILE A 144 11.62 12.07 -1.36
C ILE A 144 11.06 12.88 -0.19
N TRP A 145 10.32 12.21 0.70
CA TRP A 145 9.77 12.82 1.90
C TRP A 145 10.67 12.60 3.11
N SER A 146 11.22 11.38 3.25
CA SER A 146 12.15 11.05 4.32
C SER A 146 13.14 9.96 3.88
N GLU A 147 14.39 10.11 4.30
CA GLU A 147 15.46 9.11 4.16
C GLU A 147 15.88 8.55 5.53
N ALA A 148 15.09 8.79 6.57
CA ALA A 148 15.39 8.33 7.93
C ALA A 148 15.10 6.83 8.13
N VAL A 149 14.16 6.27 7.36
CA VAL A 149 13.75 4.86 7.48
C VAL A 149 14.37 4.02 6.38
N GLN A 150 15.59 3.55 6.63
CA GLN A 150 16.44 2.93 5.61
C GLN A 150 16.39 1.40 5.58
N THR A 151 16.09 0.76 6.72
CA THR A 151 16.25 -0.70 6.90
C THR A 151 15.00 -1.47 6.48
N PHE A 152 14.61 -1.34 5.21
CA PHE A 152 13.50 -2.04 4.58
C PHE A 152 12.11 -1.61 5.11
N PRO A 153 11.68 -0.35 4.86
CA PRO A 153 10.32 0.10 5.14
C PRO A 153 9.30 -0.69 4.30
N ASN A 154 8.21 -1.13 4.94
CA ASN A 154 7.23 -2.04 4.35
C ASN A 154 5.81 -1.43 4.49
N GLY A 155 4.92 -1.97 5.34
CA GLY A 155 3.59 -1.39 5.58
C GLY A 155 3.63 0.03 6.17
N ILE A 156 2.65 0.86 5.81
CA ILE A 156 2.55 2.25 6.27
C ILE A 156 1.11 2.67 6.56
N CYS A 157 0.92 3.53 7.56
CA CYS A 157 -0.36 4.20 7.80
C CYS A 157 -0.17 5.57 8.47
N LEU A 158 -1.16 6.45 8.33
CA LEU A 158 -1.19 7.74 9.03
C LEU A 158 -1.97 7.61 10.34
N SER A 159 -1.63 8.44 11.33
CA SER A 159 -2.53 8.70 12.46
C SER A 159 -3.84 9.33 11.97
N SER A 160 -4.92 9.13 12.72
CA SER A 160 -6.24 9.63 12.36
C SER A 160 -6.33 11.15 12.23
N ASP A 161 -5.47 11.88 12.95
CA ASP A 161 -5.36 13.34 12.89
C ASP A 161 -4.33 13.83 11.86
N GLY A 162 -3.63 12.91 11.18
CA GLY A 162 -2.59 13.20 10.20
C GLY A 162 -1.28 13.74 10.78
N SER A 163 -1.09 13.70 12.10
CA SER A 163 0.11 14.22 12.76
C SER A 163 1.31 13.26 12.75
N PHE A 164 1.09 11.98 12.45
CA PHE A 164 2.15 10.97 12.40
C PHE A 164 2.00 10.04 11.20
N LEU A 165 3.15 9.59 10.70
CA LEU A 165 3.29 8.44 9.82
C LEU A 165 3.89 7.27 10.61
N TYR A 166 3.21 6.13 10.59
CA TYR A 166 3.71 4.88 11.16
C TYR A 166 4.21 3.98 10.03
N VAL A 167 5.45 3.50 10.16
CA VAL A 167 6.08 2.63 9.17
C VAL A 167 6.51 1.34 9.84
N ALA A 168 6.04 0.20 9.33
CA ALA A 168 6.59 -1.09 9.67
C ALA A 168 7.94 -1.26 8.97
N VAL A 169 8.98 -1.55 9.75
CA VAL A 169 10.35 -1.70 9.25
C VAL A 169 10.78 -3.14 9.50
N SER A 170 11.17 -3.85 8.45
CA SER A 170 11.34 -5.30 8.51
C SER A 170 12.73 -5.75 8.96
N LEU A 171 13.76 -4.92 8.82
CA LEU A 171 15.15 -5.30 9.12
C LEU A 171 15.78 -4.43 10.22
N ASN A 172 16.75 -5.01 10.92
CA ASN A 172 17.80 -4.37 11.73
C ASN A 172 17.40 -3.38 12.86
N PRO A 173 16.73 -3.81 13.96
CA PRO A 173 15.79 -4.92 14.08
C PRO A 173 14.39 -4.53 13.59
N PRO A 174 13.48 -5.50 13.40
CA PRO A 174 12.09 -5.22 13.06
C PRO A 174 11.43 -4.32 14.09
N ARG A 175 10.73 -3.27 13.64
CA ARG A 175 10.09 -2.27 14.52
C ARG A 175 9.00 -1.49 13.79
N ILE A 176 8.26 -0.69 14.55
CA ILE A 176 7.43 0.38 14.01
C ILE A 176 8.14 1.71 14.25
N GLU A 177 8.43 2.42 13.18
CA GLU A 177 8.86 3.82 13.25
C GLU A 177 7.64 4.73 13.32
N ARG A 178 7.70 5.75 14.17
CA ARG A 178 6.68 6.80 14.26
C ARG A 178 7.32 8.14 13.93
N ILE A 179 6.96 8.68 12.77
CA ILE A 179 7.55 9.89 12.21
C ILE A 179 6.53 11.02 12.35
N PRO A 180 6.84 12.15 13.00
CA PRO A 180 5.95 13.30 13.02
C PRO A 180 5.79 13.88 11.61
N ILE A 181 4.60 14.39 11.32
CA ILE A 181 4.33 15.17 10.11
C ILE A 181 4.21 16.62 10.55
N GLY A 182 5.14 17.46 10.10
CA GLY A 182 5.16 18.89 10.38
C GLY A 182 3.97 19.63 9.77
N PRO A 183 3.74 20.89 10.18
CA PRO A 183 2.60 21.69 9.73
C PRO A 183 2.61 21.94 8.21
N GLU A 184 3.77 21.95 7.56
CA GLU A 184 3.92 22.08 6.10
C GLU A 184 4.04 20.71 5.41
N GLY A 185 3.80 19.62 6.15
CA GLY A 185 3.82 18.25 5.67
C GLY A 185 5.23 17.67 5.48
N GLU A 186 6.24 18.23 6.13
CA GLU A 186 7.62 17.74 6.25
C GLU A 186 7.77 16.61 7.29
N ALA A 187 8.84 15.82 7.18
CA ALA A 187 9.18 14.73 8.10
C ALA A 187 10.01 15.21 9.31
#